data_AF-A0A2S6NEL3-F1
#
_entry.id   AF-A0A2S6NEL3-F1
#
_cell.length_a   1.000
_cell.length_b   1.000
_cell.length_c   1.000
_cell.angle_alpha   90.00
_cell.angle_beta   90.00
_cell.angle_gamma   90.00
#
_symmetry.space_group_name_H-M   'P 1'
#
loop_
_entity.id
_entity.type
_entity.pdbx_description
1 polymer ?
#
loop_
_entity_poly.entity_id
_entity_poly.type
_entity_poly.pdbx_seq_one_letter_code
_entity_poly.pdbx_strand_id
1 'polypeptide(L)'
;MPGQSLLPYHSSPPGRSDSGMASRLRDHRLWAAARRWPLALADRLRTQQGGGSRLLAAVHTDIVGYSRLFALDDTGTVARLRDLRRTLFAPTIRRHRGQLVQTAGDSMLITFDSVAQAVRCAVAIQDGLHARNQFWPTDLQIHLRIGIDLGDVFADGTDFHGDGVIVAARLQAICPPGGVCVSRAVHDRGADRLGLMLEALGSLWLWNVERPVEAFVLWPAAHANQADRRARAT
;
A
#
# COMPACT_ATOMS: atom_id res chain seq x y z
N MET A 1 31.32 31.07 -55.55
CA MET A 1 30.46 31.28 -54.37
C MET A 1 29.65 30.00 -54.17
N PRO A 2 29.74 29.37 -52.98
CA PRO A 2 29.61 27.92 -52.75
C PRO A 2 28.16 27.57 -52.34
N GLY A 3 27.67 26.34 -52.34
CA GLY A 3 28.26 25.06 -51.96
C GLY A 3 27.37 24.48 -50.85
N GLN A 4 26.37 23.67 -51.19
CA GLN A 4 25.56 22.94 -50.22
C GLN A 4 26.08 21.49 -50.13
N SER A 5 26.91 21.26 -49.12
CA SER A 5 27.21 19.95 -48.55
C SER A 5 26.98 20.10 -47.06
N LEU A 6 26.06 19.32 -46.48
CA LEU A 6 26.08 19.02 -45.05
C LEU A 6 25.37 17.69 -44.79
N LEU A 7 26.22 16.76 -44.39
CA LEU A 7 25.99 15.41 -43.90
C LEU A 7 25.19 15.41 -42.57
N PRO A 8 24.61 14.26 -42.18
CA PRO A 8 23.93 14.11 -40.89
C PRO A 8 24.93 14.22 -39.73
N TYR A 9 24.58 15.05 -38.75
CA TYR A 9 25.39 15.27 -37.55
C TYR A 9 25.20 14.10 -36.57
N HIS A 10 26.24 13.26 -36.48
CA HIS A 10 26.48 12.38 -35.34
C HIS A 10 26.81 13.20 -34.10
N SER A 11 26.20 12.85 -32.96
CA SER A 11 26.71 13.20 -31.63
C SER A 11 26.45 12.06 -30.65
N SER A 12 27.44 11.19 -30.48
CA SER A 12 27.76 10.52 -29.20
C SER A 12 29.02 11.23 -28.66
N PRO A 13 29.29 11.37 -27.34
CA PRO A 13 29.46 10.27 -26.36
C PRO A 13 29.16 10.71 -24.87
N PRO A 14 29.60 10.02 -23.78
CA PRO A 14 30.18 8.68 -23.63
C PRO A 14 29.39 7.76 -22.68
N GLY A 15 29.68 6.46 -22.79
CA GLY A 15 29.17 5.44 -21.90
C GLY A 15 29.64 5.60 -20.45
N ARG A 16 28.75 5.28 -19.52
CA ARG A 16 29.11 4.73 -18.21
C ARG A 16 28.55 3.33 -18.13
N SER A 17 29.45 2.41 -17.84
CA SER A 17 29.25 0.99 -17.63
C SER A 17 28.14 0.70 -16.61
N ASP A 18 27.00 0.19 -17.09
CA ASP A 18 25.96 -0.41 -16.24
C ASP A 18 26.11 -1.94 -16.19
N SER A 19 27.35 -2.39 -15.98
CA SER A 19 27.72 -3.80 -15.89
C SER A 19 28.17 -4.11 -14.46
N GLY A 20 27.22 -4.15 -13.51
CA GLY A 20 27.55 -4.51 -12.14
C GLY A 20 26.40 -4.92 -11.22
N MET A 21 25.20 -4.33 -11.37
CA MET A 21 24.11 -4.53 -10.39
C MET A 21 23.13 -5.65 -10.74
N ALA A 22 22.92 -5.95 -12.03
CA ALA A 22 21.95 -6.98 -12.46
C ALA A 22 22.42 -8.44 -12.28
N SER A 23 23.71 -8.67 -12.02
CA SER A 23 24.30 -10.02 -12.00
C SER A 23 24.31 -10.70 -10.60
N ARG A 24 24.04 -9.94 -9.54
CA ARG A 24 24.07 -10.45 -8.15
C ARG A 24 22.68 -10.73 -7.54
N LEU A 25 21.63 -10.74 -8.35
CA LEU A 25 20.26 -11.14 -7.95
C LEU A 25 20.05 -12.66 -8.05
N ARG A 26 21.03 -13.47 -7.64
CA ARG A 26 20.93 -14.94 -7.68
C ARG A 26 21.08 -15.52 -6.29
N ASP A 27 20.10 -15.27 -5.45
CA ASP A 27 19.69 -16.31 -4.51
C ASP A 27 18.15 -16.47 -4.52
N HIS A 28 17.71 -17.23 -5.52
CA HIS A 28 16.32 -17.37 -5.90
C HIS A 28 15.49 -18.29 -4.96
N ARG A 29 15.81 -18.40 -3.67
CA ARG A 29 15.04 -19.28 -2.75
C ARG A 29 14.40 -18.57 -1.56
N LEU A 30 15.03 -17.53 -1.00
CA LEU A 30 14.47 -16.77 0.12
C LEU A 30 13.45 -15.70 -0.33
N TRP A 31 13.67 -15.06 -1.48
CA TRP A 31 12.78 -14.06 -2.10
C TRP A 31 11.38 -14.62 -2.45
N ALA A 32 11.30 -15.86 -2.96
CA ALA A 32 10.03 -16.50 -3.35
C ALA A 32 9.23 -17.00 -2.15
N ALA A 33 9.93 -17.44 -1.09
CA ALA A 33 9.31 -17.89 0.16
C ALA A 33 8.74 -16.72 0.97
N ALA A 34 9.40 -15.55 0.95
CA ALA A 34 8.89 -14.35 1.58
C ALA A 34 7.57 -13.86 0.94
N ARG A 35 7.31 -14.12 -0.34
CA ARG A 35 6.06 -13.73 -1.02
C ARG A 35 4.84 -14.60 -0.68
N ARG A 36 5.02 -15.77 -0.06
CA ARG A 36 3.93 -16.71 0.18
C ARG A 36 3.25 -16.43 1.51
N TRP A 37 2.11 -15.72 1.46
CA TRP A 37 1.13 -15.83 2.54
C TRP A 37 0.50 -17.23 2.54
N PRO A 38 0.06 -17.76 3.70
CA PRO A 38 -0.79 -18.95 3.71
C PRO A 38 -2.02 -18.67 2.84
N LEU A 39 -2.16 -19.40 1.73
CA LEU A 39 -3.25 -19.28 0.74
C LEU A 39 -4.67 -19.46 1.34
N ALA A 40 -4.74 -19.88 2.61
CA ALA A 40 -5.97 -20.14 3.36
C ALA A 40 -6.87 -18.91 3.60
N LEU A 41 -6.42 -17.68 3.32
CA LEU A 41 -7.22 -16.46 3.59
C LEU A 41 -8.10 -16.01 2.40
N ALA A 42 -7.91 -16.58 1.20
CA ALA A 42 -8.51 -16.09 -0.04
C ALA A 42 -9.73 -16.90 -0.55
N ASP A 43 -10.25 -17.86 0.23
CA ASP A 43 -11.23 -18.86 -0.25
C ASP A 43 -12.67 -18.35 -0.47
N ARG A 44 -13.04 -17.17 0.02
CA ARG A 44 -14.45 -16.73 0.04
C ARG A 44 -14.87 -15.97 -1.22
N LEU A 45 -13.99 -15.25 -1.90
CA LEU A 45 -14.30 -14.69 -3.23
C LEU A 45 -14.14 -15.73 -4.35
N ARG A 46 -13.33 -16.78 -4.12
CA ARG A 46 -13.17 -17.92 -5.04
C ARG A 46 -14.43 -18.77 -5.20
N THR A 47 -15.32 -18.78 -4.20
CA THR A 47 -16.50 -19.65 -4.16
C THR A 47 -17.75 -19.04 -4.80
N GLN A 48 -17.71 -17.77 -5.24
CA GLN A 48 -18.76 -17.17 -6.09
C GLN A 48 -18.26 -17.06 -7.53
N GLN A 49 -18.07 -18.23 -8.16
CA GLN A 49 -17.97 -18.37 -9.61
C GLN A 49 -19.32 -17.95 -10.22
N GLY A 50 -19.41 -16.68 -10.59
CA GLY A 50 -20.62 -16.08 -11.15
C GLY A 50 -20.38 -14.68 -11.72
N GLY A 51 -19.29 -14.49 -12.47
CA GLY A 51 -19.10 -13.45 -13.50
C GLY A 51 -19.57 -12.01 -13.21
N GLY A 52 -19.64 -11.57 -11.96
CA GLY A 52 -20.30 -10.31 -11.58
C GLY A 52 -19.41 -9.43 -10.71
N SER A 53 -19.43 -8.13 -10.98
CA SER A 53 -18.84 -7.12 -10.10
C SER A 53 -19.55 -7.11 -8.75
N ARG A 54 -18.79 -6.95 -7.65
CA ARG A 54 -19.34 -6.74 -6.31
C ARG A 54 -18.82 -5.43 -5.74
N LEU A 55 -19.73 -4.67 -5.13
CA LEU A 55 -19.35 -3.47 -4.37
C LEU A 55 -18.66 -3.89 -3.06
N LEU A 56 -17.35 -3.65 -2.97
CA LEU A 56 -16.51 -4.03 -1.83
C LEU A 56 -15.62 -2.86 -1.38
N ALA A 57 -15.27 -2.85 -0.11
CA ALA A 57 -14.22 -1.95 0.37
C ALA A 57 -12.86 -2.57 0.04
N ALA A 58 -12.10 -1.92 -0.85
CA ALA A 58 -10.76 -2.31 -1.24
C ALA A 58 -9.74 -1.52 -0.42
N VAL A 59 -8.75 -2.23 0.14
CA VAL A 59 -7.65 -1.66 0.92
C VAL A 59 -6.35 -2.02 0.24
N HIS A 60 -5.60 -1.01 -0.19
CA HIS A 60 -4.26 -1.16 -0.71
C HIS A 60 -3.25 -0.67 0.33
N THR A 61 -2.16 -1.41 0.52
CA THR A 61 -1.09 -1.03 1.44
C THR A 61 0.27 -1.19 0.81
N ASP A 62 1.24 -0.35 1.19
CA ASP A 62 2.62 -0.40 0.71
C ASP A 62 3.62 0.02 1.80
N ILE A 63 4.81 -0.58 1.78
CA ILE A 63 5.85 -0.30 2.77
C ILE A 63 6.70 0.88 2.31
N VAL A 64 6.80 1.88 3.18
CA VAL A 64 7.56 3.09 2.89
C VAL A 64 9.05 2.79 2.84
N GLY A 65 9.66 3.02 1.67
CA GLY A 65 11.10 2.89 1.49
C GLY A 65 11.62 1.46 1.63
N TYR A 66 10.83 0.46 1.22
CA TYR A 66 11.22 -0.95 1.28
C TYR A 66 12.61 -1.22 0.69
N SER A 67 12.92 -0.65 -0.49
CA SER A 67 14.24 -0.80 -1.12
C SER A 67 15.39 -0.29 -0.24
N ARG A 68 15.17 0.80 0.50
CA ARG A 68 16.16 1.35 1.44
C ARG A 68 16.35 0.43 2.64
N LEU A 69 15.26 -0.07 3.24
CA LEU A 69 15.32 -1.03 4.34
C LEU A 69 16.07 -2.31 3.93
N PHE A 70 15.75 -2.81 2.74
CA PHE A 70 16.40 -3.97 2.15
C PHE A 70 17.90 -3.74 1.90
N ALA A 71 18.29 -2.55 1.41
CA ALA A 71 19.69 -2.21 1.20
C ALA A 71 20.49 -2.07 2.50
N LEU A 72 19.85 -1.62 3.59
CA LEU A 72 20.49 -1.50 4.91
C LEU A 72 20.67 -2.85 5.60
N ASP A 73 19.63 -3.70 5.54
CA ASP A 73 19.61 -5.01 6.18
C ASP A 73 18.59 -5.91 5.48
N ASP A 74 19.04 -6.66 4.47
CA ASP A 74 18.18 -7.57 3.69
C ASP A 74 17.55 -8.63 4.61
N THR A 75 18.38 -9.45 5.26
CA THR A 75 17.91 -10.62 6.01
C THR A 75 17.04 -10.22 7.20
N GLY A 76 17.41 -9.18 7.94
CA GLY A 76 16.61 -8.70 9.06
C GLY A 76 15.35 -7.97 8.61
N THR A 77 15.34 -7.26 7.47
CA THR A 77 14.09 -6.71 6.90
C THR A 77 13.11 -7.82 6.53
N VAL A 78 13.57 -8.88 5.85
CA VAL A 78 12.72 -10.02 5.50
C VAL A 78 12.20 -10.73 6.76
N ALA A 79 13.04 -10.93 7.78
CA ALA A 79 12.63 -11.56 9.03
C ALA A 79 11.57 -10.74 9.78
N ARG A 80 11.77 -9.42 9.89
CA ARG A 80 10.82 -8.50 10.53
C ARG A 80 9.50 -8.45 9.80
N LEU A 81 9.51 -8.39 8.47
CA LEU A 81 8.28 -8.43 7.69
C LEU A 81 7.57 -9.77 7.83
N ARG A 82 8.29 -10.90 7.81
CA ARG A 82 7.69 -12.21 8.06
C ARG A 82 7.02 -12.26 9.43
N ASP A 83 7.64 -11.71 10.47
CA ASP A 83 7.04 -11.65 11.78
C ASP A 83 5.79 -10.76 11.80
N LEU A 84 5.87 -9.52 11.31
CA LEU A 84 4.72 -8.61 11.22
C LEU A 84 3.54 -9.23 10.49
N ARG A 85 3.80 -9.96 9.39
CA ARG A 85 2.76 -10.64 8.63
C ARG A 85 2.02 -11.70 9.46
N ARG A 86 2.76 -12.47 10.26
CA ARG A 86 2.23 -13.53 11.12
C ARG A 86 1.58 -13.00 12.39
N THR A 87 2.17 -11.99 13.03
CA THR A 87 1.83 -11.56 14.39
C THR A 87 0.94 -10.32 14.42
N LEU A 88 0.89 -9.53 13.35
CA LEU A 88 0.08 -8.33 13.24
C LEU A 88 -0.90 -8.37 12.06
N PHE A 89 -0.42 -8.47 10.82
CA PHE A 89 -1.27 -8.28 9.64
C PHE A 89 -2.32 -9.39 9.50
N ALA A 90 -1.91 -10.65 9.37
CA ALA A 90 -2.86 -11.75 9.16
C ALA A 90 -3.90 -11.91 10.30
N PRO A 91 -3.51 -11.82 11.60
CA PRO A 91 -4.49 -11.86 12.69
C PRO A 91 -5.47 -10.68 12.65
N THR A 92 -5.00 -9.47 12.34
CA THR A 92 -5.84 -8.26 12.31
C THR A 92 -6.83 -8.30 11.15
N ILE A 93 -6.36 -8.65 9.95
CA ILE A 93 -7.20 -8.84 8.75
C ILE A 93 -8.30 -9.85 9.06
N ARG A 94 -7.95 -11.02 9.62
CA ARG A 94 -8.91 -12.06 9.97
C ARG A 94 -9.91 -11.61 11.05
N ARG A 95 -9.44 -10.93 12.09
CA ARG A 95 -10.31 -10.38 13.17
C ARG A 95 -11.37 -9.45 12.61
N HIS A 96 -11.01 -8.65 11.61
CA HIS A 96 -11.93 -7.72 10.93
C HIS A 96 -12.65 -8.32 9.73
N ARG A 97 -12.57 -9.65 9.54
CA ARG A 97 -13.23 -10.37 8.43
C ARG A 97 -12.80 -9.89 7.04
N GLY A 98 -11.58 -9.37 6.92
CA GLY A 98 -10.98 -9.03 5.65
C GLY A 98 -10.45 -10.27 4.93
N GLN A 99 -10.33 -10.16 3.62
CA GLN A 99 -9.78 -11.20 2.76
C GLN A 99 -8.53 -10.64 2.10
N LEU A 100 -7.37 -11.23 2.40
CA LEU A 100 -6.16 -10.91 1.66
C LEU A 100 -6.27 -11.52 0.27
N VAL A 101 -6.32 -10.64 -0.71
CA VAL A 101 -6.62 -10.98 -2.09
C VAL A 101 -5.33 -11.23 -2.88
N GLN A 102 -4.40 -10.28 -2.80
CA GLN A 102 -3.17 -10.31 -3.57
C GLN A 102 -2.04 -9.65 -2.78
N THR A 103 -0.82 -10.09 -3.05
CA THR A 103 0.39 -9.45 -2.56
C THR A 103 1.37 -9.29 -3.71
N ALA A 104 1.78 -8.06 -4.00
CA ALA A 104 2.79 -7.77 -5.00
C ALA A 104 4.01 -7.16 -4.32
N GLY A 105 5.01 -8.01 -4.04
CA GLY A 105 6.22 -7.60 -3.32
C GLY A 105 5.93 -7.27 -1.85
N ASP A 106 6.04 -6.00 -1.52
CA ASP A 106 5.79 -5.39 -0.21
C ASP A 106 4.39 -4.79 -0.08
N SER A 107 3.63 -4.74 -1.19
CA SER A 107 2.24 -4.30 -1.19
C SER A 107 1.24 -5.43 -0.90
N MET A 108 0.08 -5.04 -0.37
CA MET A 108 -1.05 -5.94 -0.10
C MET A 108 -2.35 -5.32 -0.61
N LEU A 109 -3.20 -6.15 -1.22
CA LEU A 109 -4.60 -5.84 -1.53
C LEU A 109 -5.51 -6.70 -0.65
N ILE A 110 -6.39 -6.04 0.10
CA ILE A 110 -7.31 -6.67 1.04
C ILE A 110 -8.72 -6.18 0.72
N THR A 111 -9.72 -7.06 0.71
CA THR A 111 -11.12 -6.68 0.48
C THR A 111 -11.99 -6.97 1.70
N PHE A 112 -13.03 -6.16 1.86
CA PHE A 112 -14.00 -6.29 2.94
C PHE A 112 -15.42 -6.05 2.42
N ASP A 113 -16.38 -6.82 2.91
CA ASP A 113 -17.81 -6.55 2.69
C ASP A 113 -18.31 -5.33 3.49
N SER A 114 -17.51 -4.78 4.40
CA SER A 114 -17.87 -3.64 5.25
C SER A 114 -16.76 -2.59 5.30
N VAL A 115 -17.11 -1.37 4.93
CA VAL A 115 -16.26 -0.17 5.06
C VAL A 115 -15.77 0.02 6.50
N ALA A 116 -16.67 -0.09 7.48
CA ALA A 116 -16.31 0.08 8.88
C ALA A 116 -15.29 -0.97 9.36
N GLN A 117 -15.35 -2.21 8.85
CA GLN A 117 -14.33 -3.22 9.12
C GLN A 117 -13.00 -2.90 8.45
N ALA A 118 -13.02 -2.45 7.20
CA ALA A 118 -11.81 -2.04 6.48
C ALA A 118 -11.07 -0.92 7.22
N VAL A 119 -11.78 0.15 7.62
CA VAL A 119 -11.21 1.28 8.35
C VAL A 119 -10.65 0.83 9.71
N ARG A 120 -11.42 0.06 10.50
CA ARG A 120 -10.93 -0.46 11.79
C ARG A 120 -9.69 -1.34 11.64
N CYS A 121 -9.66 -2.18 10.60
CA CYS A 121 -8.49 -3.00 10.30
C CYS A 121 -7.26 -2.15 9.98
N ALA A 122 -7.42 -1.14 9.13
CA ALA A 122 -6.33 -0.24 8.75
C ALA A 122 -5.76 0.52 9.95
N VAL A 123 -6.64 1.09 10.78
CA VAL A 123 -6.24 1.79 12.01
C VAL A 123 -5.50 0.84 12.97
N ALA A 124 -6.04 -0.35 13.22
CA ALA A 124 -5.41 -1.33 14.10
C ALA A 124 -4.04 -1.80 13.60
N ILE A 125 -3.86 -1.93 12.28
CA ILE A 125 -2.56 -2.23 11.67
C ILE A 125 -1.58 -1.08 11.92
N GLN A 126 -1.98 0.17 11.69
CA GLN A 126 -1.09 1.31 11.91
C GLN A 126 -0.71 1.48 13.39
N ASP A 127 -1.66 1.36 14.31
CA ASP A 127 -1.39 1.42 15.76
C ASP A 127 -0.44 0.29 16.19
N GLY A 128 -0.67 -0.93 15.67
CA GLY A 128 0.18 -2.08 15.95
C GLY A 128 1.60 -1.96 15.37
N LEU A 129 1.77 -1.28 14.23
CA LEU A 129 3.07 -0.95 13.67
C LEU A 129 3.77 0.12 14.50
N HIS A 130 3.06 1.19 14.87
CA HIS A 130 3.59 2.25 15.72
C HIS A 130 4.15 1.68 17.02
N ALA A 131 3.37 0.86 17.74
CA ALA A 131 3.80 0.24 18.99
C ALA A 131 5.06 -0.62 18.83
N ARG A 132 5.19 -1.38 17.72
CA ARG A 132 6.36 -2.22 17.46
C ARG A 132 7.58 -1.42 17.03
N ASN A 133 7.39 -0.34 16.28
CA ASN A 133 8.47 0.53 15.82
C ASN A 133 9.21 1.22 16.98
N GLN A 134 8.56 1.38 18.15
CA GLN A 134 9.21 1.93 19.36
C GLN A 134 10.41 1.10 19.83
N PHE A 135 10.50 -0.17 19.43
CA PHE A 135 11.60 -1.08 19.78
C PHE A 135 12.70 -1.14 18.69
N TRP A 136 12.60 -0.34 17.63
CA TRP A 136 13.55 -0.34 16.52
C TRP A 136 14.18 1.04 16.31
N PRO A 137 15.47 1.10 15.93
CA PRO A 137 16.11 2.32 15.45
C PRO A 137 15.31 2.96 14.29
N THR A 138 15.26 4.29 14.25
CA THR A 138 14.42 5.06 13.30
C THR A 138 14.64 4.67 11.83
N ASP A 139 15.89 4.44 11.43
CA ASP A 139 16.28 4.03 10.07
C ASP A 139 15.80 2.62 9.71
N LEU A 140 15.53 1.80 10.72
CA LEU A 140 15.05 0.43 10.62
C LEU A 140 13.53 0.29 10.83
N GLN A 141 12.83 1.35 11.22
CA GLN A 141 11.37 1.30 11.42
C GLN A 141 10.63 1.02 10.11
N ILE A 142 9.55 0.23 10.21
CA ILE A 142 8.70 -0.15 9.08
C ILE A 142 7.42 0.69 9.15
N HIS A 143 7.24 1.58 8.18
CA HIS A 143 6.03 2.38 8.04
C HIS A 143 5.21 1.89 6.86
N LEU A 144 3.89 2.00 6.98
CA LEU A 144 2.95 1.60 5.95
C LEU A 144 2.15 2.82 5.49
N ARG A 145 1.85 2.85 4.19
CA ARG A 145 0.82 3.72 3.61
C ARG A 145 -0.40 2.87 3.33
N ILE A 146 -1.59 3.39 3.62
CA ILE A 146 -2.85 2.68 3.38
C ILE A 146 -3.81 3.58 2.60
N GLY A 147 -4.43 3.03 1.56
CA GLY A 147 -5.51 3.65 0.81
C GLY A 147 -6.75 2.76 0.85
N ILE A 148 -7.92 3.34 1.06
CA ILE A 148 -9.20 2.63 1.10
C ILE A 148 -10.20 3.31 0.16
N ASP A 149 -10.82 2.52 -0.70
CA ASP A 149 -11.98 2.95 -1.48
C ASP A 149 -13.11 1.93 -1.39
N LEU A 150 -14.32 2.38 -1.70
CA LEU A 150 -15.50 1.53 -1.84
C LEU A 150 -15.96 1.61 -3.29
N GLY A 151 -15.79 0.52 -4.01
CA GLY A 151 -16.11 0.47 -5.42
C GLY A 151 -16.37 -0.95 -5.90
N ASP A 152 -16.72 -1.03 -7.17
CA ASP A 152 -16.88 -2.28 -7.90
C ASP A 152 -15.54 -3.02 -7.97
N VAL A 153 -15.56 -4.28 -7.52
CA VAL A 153 -14.43 -5.20 -7.56
C VAL A 153 -14.88 -6.48 -8.26
N PHE A 154 -14.16 -6.83 -9.31
CA PHE A 154 -14.32 -8.07 -10.06
C PHE A 154 -13.15 -9.01 -9.75
N ALA A 155 -13.45 -10.29 -9.55
CA ALA A 155 -12.45 -11.33 -9.31
C ALA A 155 -12.40 -12.26 -10.53
N ASP A 156 -11.21 -12.42 -11.11
CA ASP A 156 -10.92 -13.41 -12.15
C ASP A 156 -9.83 -14.37 -11.65
N GLY A 157 -10.25 -15.53 -11.12
CA GLY A 157 -9.34 -16.50 -10.51
C GLY A 157 -8.59 -15.92 -9.31
N THR A 158 -7.32 -15.53 -9.52
CA THR A 158 -6.45 -14.91 -8.50
C THR A 158 -6.29 -13.40 -8.66
N ASP A 159 -6.77 -12.83 -9.77
CA ASP A 159 -6.59 -11.44 -10.11
C ASP A 159 -7.86 -10.64 -9.79
N PHE A 160 -7.66 -9.42 -9.29
CA PHE A 160 -8.75 -8.55 -8.84
C PHE A 160 -8.64 -7.20 -9.52
N HIS A 161 -9.75 -6.79 -10.13
CA HIS A 161 -9.84 -5.61 -10.98
C HIS A 161 -11.04 -4.75 -10.58
N GLY A 162 -11.07 -3.52 -11.08
CA GLY A 162 -12.18 -2.59 -10.90
C GLY A 162 -11.74 -1.25 -10.34
N ASP A 163 -12.60 -0.25 -10.51
CA ASP A 163 -12.33 1.13 -10.12
C ASP A 163 -11.95 1.25 -8.64
N GLY A 164 -12.61 0.46 -7.78
CA GLY A 164 -12.33 0.46 -6.34
C GLY A 164 -10.90 0.04 -6.01
N VAL A 165 -10.35 -0.93 -6.75
CA VAL A 165 -8.95 -1.37 -6.57
C VAL A 165 -7.98 -0.31 -7.05
N ILE A 166 -8.24 0.31 -8.20
CA ILE A 166 -7.40 1.36 -8.78
C ILE A 166 -7.36 2.58 -7.87
N VAL A 167 -8.52 3.10 -7.46
CA VAL A 167 -8.61 4.27 -6.58
C VAL A 167 -7.94 3.99 -5.24
N ALA A 168 -8.17 2.83 -4.61
CA ALA A 168 -7.50 2.46 -3.36
C ALA A 168 -5.96 2.45 -3.49
N ALA A 169 -5.42 1.90 -4.58
CA ALA A 169 -3.98 1.91 -4.85
C ALA A 169 -3.43 3.34 -5.05
N ARG A 170 -4.20 4.21 -5.71
CA ARG A 170 -3.80 5.61 -5.93
C ARG A 170 -3.86 6.44 -4.64
N LEU A 171 -4.89 6.26 -3.83
CA LEU A 171 -4.98 6.85 -2.50
C LEU A 171 -3.83 6.40 -1.60
N GLN A 172 -3.47 5.11 -1.65
CA GLN A 172 -2.32 4.61 -0.91
C GLN A 172 -1.02 5.31 -1.34
N ALA A 173 -0.81 5.51 -2.64
CA ALA A 173 0.44 6.07 -3.17
C ALA A 173 0.71 7.50 -2.67
N ILE A 174 -0.35 8.30 -2.56
CA ILE A 174 -0.29 9.68 -2.06
C ILE A 174 -0.38 9.79 -0.53
N CYS A 175 -0.78 8.71 0.14
CA CYS A 175 -0.97 8.71 1.59
C CYS A 175 0.37 9.01 2.29
N PRO A 176 0.39 9.89 3.30
CA PRO A 176 1.56 10.05 4.15
C PRO A 176 1.92 8.74 4.89
N PRO A 177 3.20 8.50 5.19
CA PRO A 177 3.62 7.38 6.04
C PRO A 177 2.87 7.32 7.38
N GLY A 178 2.30 6.17 7.73
CA GLY A 178 1.53 5.98 8.96
C GLY A 178 0.07 6.46 8.89
N GLY A 179 -0.33 7.13 7.80
CA GLY A 179 -1.70 7.56 7.56
C GLY A 179 -2.59 6.47 6.96
N VAL A 180 -3.89 6.73 6.94
CA VAL A 180 -4.88 5.96 6.19
C VAL A 180 -5.68 6.93 5.32
N CYS A 181 -5.42 6.93 4.02
CA CYS A 181 -6.19 7.72 3.06
C CYS A 181 -7.47 7.00 2.66
N VAL A 182 -8.57 7.72 2.60
CA VAL A 182 -9.89 7.19 2.26
C VAL A 182 -10.58 8.08 1.25
N SER A 183 -11.37 7.48 0.35
CA SER A 183 -12.26 8.25 -0.53
C SER A 183 -13.48 8.80 0.21
N ARG A 184 -14.18 9.75 -0.40
CA ARG A 184 -15.49 10.22 0.06
C ARG A 184 -16.50 9.08 0.27
N ALA A 185 -16.52 8.07 -0.60
CA ALA A 185 -17.45 6.94 -0.48
C ALA A 185 -17.21 6.12 0.82
N VAL A 186 -15.95 6.03 1.26
CA VAL A 186 -15.57 5.40 2.52
C VAL A 186 -15.87 6.32 3.70
N HIS A 187 -15.55 7.61 3.58
CA HIS A 187 -15.85 8.65 4.56
C HIS A 187 -17.34 8.62 4.95
N ASP A 188 -18.23 8.77 3.96
CA ASP A 188 -19.67 8.93 4.15
C ASP A 188 -20.34 7.69 4.76
N ARG A 189 -19.78 6.49 4.51
CA ARG A 189 -20.38 5.21 4.94
C ARG A 189 -19.79 4.64 6.23
N GLY A 190 -18.67 5.15 6.71
CA GLY A 190 -17.96 4.46 7.79
C GLY A 190 -17.05 5.29 8.67
N ALA A 191 -16.50 6.42 8.22
CA ALA A 191 -15.46 7.10 8.98
C ALA A 191 -16.02 7.99 10.10
N ASP A 192 -17.07 8.79 9.81
CA ASP A 192 -17.70 9.69 10.80
C ASP A 192 -18.27 8.93 12.01
N ARG A 193 -18.73 7.69 11.81
CA ARG A 193 -19.30 6.85 12.87
C ARG A 193 -18.27 6.21 13.79
N LEU A 194 -16.97 6.32 13.46
CA LEU A 194 -15.89 5.72 14.25
C LEU A 194 -15.25 6.73 15.22
N GLY A 195 -15.69 7.99 15.23
CA GLY A 195 -15.12 9.03 16.10
C GLY A 195 -13.66 9.36 15.77
N LEU A 196 -13.23 9.08 14.54
CA LEU A 196 -11.87 9.34 14.07
C LEU A 196 -11.82 10.72 13.41
N MET A 197 -10.77 11.50 13.66
CA MET A 197 -10.56 12.77 12.96
C MET A 197 -10.06 12.51 11.55
N LEU A 198 -10.78 13.08 10.56
CA LEU A 198 -10.42 13.08 9.16
C LEU A 198 -9.98 14.47 8.74
N GLU A 199 -8.82 14.56 8.12
CA GLU A 199 -8.35 15.78 7.47
C GLU A 199 -8.62 15.68 5.97
N ALA A 200 -9.28 16.69 5.39
CA ALA A 200 -9.56 16.70 3.97
C ALA A 200 -8.28 16.92 3.17
N LEU A 201 -8.00 16.03 2.21
CA LEU A 201 -6.97 16.23 1.19
C LEU A 201 -7.53 16.96 -0.04
N GLY A 202 -8.85 17.15 -0.09
CA GLY A 202 -9.56 17.80 -1.17
C GLY A 202 -9.84 16.89 -2.36
N SER A 203 -10.19 17.50 -3.48
CA SER A 203 -10.53 16.85 -4.75
C SER A 203 -9.27 16.58 -5.57
N LEU A 204 -8.93 15.31 -5.79
CA LEU A 204 -7.68 14.87 -6.41
C LEU A 204 -7.89 14.22 -7.76
N TRP A 205 -7.10 14.62 -8.76
CA TRP A 205 -7.00 13.91 -10.03
C TRP A 205 -5.99 12.78 -9.91
N LEU A 206 -6.48 11.54 -9.91
CA LEU A 206 -5.65 10.35 -9.77
C LEU A 206 -5.35 9.76 -11.16
N TRP A 207 -4.11 9.28 -11.36
CA TRP A 207 -3.71 8.69 -12.63
C TRP A 207 -4.60 7.49 -13.02
N ASN A 208 -5.11 7.51 -14.25
CA ASN A 208 -6.07 6.55 -14.81
C ASN A 208 -7.40 6.48 -14.03
N VAL A 209 -7.85 7.60 -13.47
CA VAL A 209 -9.20 7.76 -12.91
C VAL A 209 -9.88 8.91 -13.64
N GLU A 210 -11.02 8.63 -14.26
CA GLU A 210 -11.71 9.57 -15.17
C GLU A 210 -12.30 10.79 -14.46
N ARG A 211 -12.59 10.67 -13.17
CA ARG A 211 -13.23 11.69 -12.35
C ARG A 211 -12.36 12.02 -11.14
N PRO A 212 -12.37 13.26 -10.65
CA PRO A 212 -11.64 13.59 -9.45
C PRO A 212 -12.21 12.83 -8.26
N VAL A 213 -11.32 12.37 -7.38
CA VAL A 213 -11.66 11.65 -6.16
C VAL A 213 -11.43 12.58 -5.00
N GLU A 214 -12.47 12.85 -4.24
CA GLU A 214 -12.32 13.55 -2.98
C GLU A 214 -11.81 12.60 -1.90
N ALA A 215 -10.74 13.02 -1.23
CA ALA A 215 -9.98 12.17 -0.33
C ALA A 215 -9.79 12.82 1.03
N PHE A 216 -9.61 11.96 2.03
CA PHE A 216 -9.37 12.33 3.41
C PHE A 216 -8.23 11.49 3.96
N VAL A 217 -7.48 12.01 4.93
CA VAL A 217 -6.49 11.26 5.70
C VAL A 217 -6.95 11.09 7.14
N LEU A 218 -6.88 9.85 7.60
CA LEU A 218 -7.05 9.46 8.99
C LEU A 218 -5.68 9.28 9.62
N TRP A 219 -5.50 9.88 10.80
CA TRP A 219 -4.35 9.67 11.64
C TRP A 219 -4.72 8.76 12.81
N PRO A 220 -4.18 7.53 12.88
CA PRO A 220 -4.35 6.66 14.05
C PRO A 220 -3.93 7.38 15.33
N ALA A 221 -4.59 7.09 16.45
CA ALA A 221 -4.42 7.82 17.71
C ALA A 221 -2.95 7.88 18.19
N ALA A 222 -2.16 6.85 17.87
CA ALA A 222 -0.74 6.81 18.18
C ALA A 222 0.09 7.88 17.41
N HIS A 223 -0.34 8.26 16.20
CA HIS A 223 0.27 9.31 15.39
C HIS A 223 -0.26 10.72 15.74
N ALA A 224 -1.54 10.85 16.09
CA ALA A 224 -2.13 12.13 16.52
C ALA A 224 -1.37 12.72 17.73
N ASN A 225 -1.00 11.87 18.70
CA ASN A 225 -0.20 12.27 19.86
C ASN A 225 1.24 12.71 19.52
N GLN A 226 1.80 12.30 18.38
CA GLN A 226 3.15 12.70 17.95
C GLN A 226 3.14 14.01 17.19
N ALA A 227 2.10 14.26 16.38
CA ALA A 227 1.87 15.55 15.72
C ALA A 227 1.63 16.65 16.76
N ASP A 228 0.78 16.39 17.76
CA ASP A 228 0.54 17.32 18.88
C ASP A 228 1.79 17.63 19.69
N ARG A 229 2.66 16.63 19.92
CA ARG A 229 3.94 16.85 20.62
C ARG A 229 4.92 17.69 19.81
N ARG A 230 4.95 17.56 18.48
CA ARG A 230 5.79 18.39 17.60
C ARG A 230 5.25 19.81 17.49
N ALA A 231 3.93 19.98 17.41
CA ALA A 231 3.29 21.30 17.37
C ALA A 231 3.45 22.09 18.69
N ARG A 232 3.59 21.41 19.83
CA ARG A 232 3.86 22.04 21.15
C ARG A 232 5.34 22.25 21.46
N ALA A 233 6.24 21.70 20.66
CA ALA A 233 7.70 21.84 20.80
C ALA A 233 8.28 22.91 19.85
N THR A 234 7.42 23.63 19.13
CA THR A 234 7.75 24.79 18.27
C THR A 234 7.15 26.04 18.91
#